data_AF-A0A2I0STD5-F1
#
_entry.id   AF-A0A2I0STD5-F1
#
_cell.length_a   1.000
_cell.length_b   1.000
_cell.length_c   1.000
_cell.angle_alpha   90.00
_cell.angle_beta   90.00
_cell.angle_gamma   90.00
#
_symmetry.space_group_name_H-M   'P 1'
#
loop_
_entity.id
_entity.type
_entity.pdbx_description
1 polymer ?
#
loop_
_entity_poly.entity_id
_entity_poly.type
_entity_poly.pdbx_seq_one_letter_code
_entity_poly.pdbx_strand_id
1 'polypeptide(L)'
;MNDIATVPSPPPHVRFTYAIGSALQGLVRVPDCWRSGIFDDIRHIGRYVEGSRSLGPAEQEVHLSPGRNTAEILDSWKPDPDGRKVRLPGAGTWTEAIGRPGALALRAASPATRPERRDMVLDFLEMWAGTPFADPAYRFRVGRLDGTTSFNARDHQGVSFGLYLPAARRNLYFEAVLPGGEAAPRPEEPLDVVDRHHRWGTPGQLLRLVELVRERGPVAWDPDAVLTLSEATGMSRPAAALVLAGNPGTGSYHGNSFLDQHERAVLGFKSGELESAQAELSWILSIEGRLDLLADVMPEDPADLWEPGGVARLAERTAAVWAQQHGVRPAPPWSTWQAALALEAEVPAARLCHLFLDPTDSALPPDSHPQVRSGRPEPLRPYTPWEFMGKYGAHTVANAVFAGLTWAYTDLPAGDPVREGMPEAARHLREVLARDDAQAGLLHPNLIHGRSGNERWAWLTGSACDRITARVAVGDLPPGRYESDPRACVPDLVADVATTLDLSEDAAALYLQLLLLPVPSDRNVRRWNAWSPARHKAAATELVARGLVVEDRRARAGRKHFLPGPWAHAKKPLPPMETWKAPLIGAKVHTYGKNEVYAFDLLPGTLPELFTEAWRLVREAQGPAA
;
A
#
# COMPACT_ATOMS: atom_id res chain seq x y z
N MET A 1 -35.45 31.24 -35.80
CA MET A 1 -35.72 32.19 -34.70
C MET A 1 -36.32 31.41 -33.54
N ASN A 2 -35.46 31.03 -32.60
CA ASN A 2 -35.76 30.83 -31.19
C ASN A 2 -34.39 30.67 -30.52
N ASP A 3 -33.88 31.79 -30.01
CA ASP A 3 -32.65 31.91 -29.25
C ASP A 3 -32.75 31.07 -27.97
N ILE A 4 -31.91 30.04 -27.86
CA ILE A 4 -31.60 29.43 -26.57
C ILE A 4 -30.65 30.39 -25.88
N ALA A 5 -31.21 31.20 -25.00
CA ALA A 5 -30.45 32.08 -24.13
C ALA A 5 -29.40 31.28 -23.35
N THR A 6 -28.15 31.65 -23.57
CA THR A 6 -26.98 31.28 -22.77
C THR A 6 -27.24 31.64 -21.31
N VAL A 7 -27.58 30.65 -20.49
CA VAL A 7 -27.57 30.81 -19.03
C VAL A 7 -26.11 31.03 -18.61
N PRO A 8 -25.76 32.15 -17.96
CA PRO A 8 -24.40 32.35 -17.49
C PRO A 8 -24.13 31.37 -16.34
N SER A 9 -23.12 30.52 -16.50
CA SER A 9 -22.60 29.71 -15.39
C SER A 9 -22.20 30.64 -14.23
N PRO A 10 -22.54 30.30 -12.96
CA PRO A 10 -22.08 31.07 -11.82
C PRO A 10 -20.54 31.12 -11.82
N PRO A 11 -19.93 32.24 -11.35
CA PRO A 11 -18.48 32.35 -11.33
C PRO A 11 -17.89 31.28 -10.41
N PRO A 12 -16.83 30.56 -10.84
CA PRO A 12 -16.25 29.49 -10.03
C PRO A 12 -15.78 30.04 -8.69
N HIS A 13 -16.25 29.42 -7.60
CA HIS A 13 -15.85 29.78 -6.26
C HIS A 13 -14.38 29.33 -6.05
N VAL A 14 -13.50 30.33 -5.88
CA VAL A 14 -12.11 30.24 -5.39
C VAL A 14 -11.04 29.73 -6.37
N ARG A 15 -10.25 30.70 -6.85
CA ARG A 15 -9.03 30.54 -7.66
C ARG A 15 -7.82 30.19 -6.77
N PHE A 16 -7.33 28.96 -6.83
CA PHE A 16 -5.92 28.67 -6.57
C PHE A 16 -5.40 27.60 -7.53
N THR A 17 -4.25 27.86 -8.12
CA THR A 17 -3.56 27.06 -9.15
C THR A 17 -3.19 25.64 -8.71
N TYR A 18 -3.32 25.32 -7.42
CA TYR A 18 -2.97 24.02 -6.81
C TYR A 18 -4.18 23.27 -6.24
N ALA A 19 -5.38 23.85 -6.28
CA ALA A 19 -6.47 23.38 -5.42
C ALA A 19 -7.19 22.13 -5.98
N ILE A 20 -7.35 21.98 -7.30
CA ILE A 20 -7.94 20.76 -7.87
C ILE A 20 -7.00 19.56 -7.83
N GLY A 21 -5.69 19.79 -8.00
CA GLY A 21 -4.68 18.75 -7.80
C GLY A 21 -4.69 18.22 -6.36
N SER A 22 -4.96 19.09 -5.37
CA SER A 22 -5.18 18.67 -3.98
C SER A 22 -6.51 17.95 -3.78
N ALA A 23 -7.56 18.32 -4.52
CA ALA A 23 -8.87 17.67 -4.45
C ALA A 23 -8.83 16.23 -5.01
N LEU A 24 -8.06 16.02 -6.09
CA LEU A 24 -7.86 14.73 -6.75
C LEU A 24 -6.61 13.97 -6.26
N GLN A 25 -5.98 14.46 -5.19
CA GLN A 25 -4.84 13.80 -4.56
C GLN A 25 -5.22 12.36 -4.23
N GLY A 26 -4.38 11.42 -4.65
CA GLY A 26 -4.59 9.99 -4.44
C GLY A 26 -5.32 9.23 -5.54
N LEU A 27 -5.93 9.94 -6.50
CA LEU A 27 -6.54 9.33 -7.69
C LEU A 27 -5.68 9.53 -8.94
N VAL A 28 -5.20 10.76 -9.16
CA VAL A 28 -4.43 11.11 -10.35
C VAL A 28 -3.00 11.51 -10.01
N ARG A 29 -2.09 11.31 -10.96
CA ARG A 29 -0.76 11.93 -10.87
C ARG A 29 -0.92 13.44 -10.99
N VAL A 30 -0.34 14.21 -10.06
CA VAL A 30 -0.40 15.68 -10.05
C VAL A 30 0.94 16.33 -10.44
N PRO A 31 1.54 16.09 -11.63
CA PRO A 31 2.61 16.96 -12.10
C PRO A 31 2.00 18.12 -12.89
N ASP A 32 2.34 19.37 -12.54
CA ASP A 32 2.30 20.62 -13.32
C ASP A 32 1.12 20.99 -14.27
N CYS A 33 0.12 20.13 -14.50
CA CYS A 33 -0.92 20.26 -15.51
C CYS A 33 -2.30 20.60 -14.94
N TRP A 34 -2.53 20.34 -13.66
CA TRP A 34 -3.74 20.77 -12.92
C TRP A 34 -3.65 22.24 -12.48
N ARG A 35 -3.24 23.14 -13.39
CA ARG A 35 -3.08 24.59 -13.17
C ARG A 35 -4.35 25.37 -13.54
N SER A 36 -4.36 26.68 -13.30
CA SER A 36 -5.45 27.59 -13.72
C SER A 36 -5.71 27.48 -15.23
N GLY A 37 -6.97 27.27 -15.62
CA GLY A 37 -7.41 27.15 -17.02
C GLY A 37 -7.64 25.72 -17.51
N ILE A 38 -7.37 24.69 -16.69
CA ILE A 38 -7.53 23.28 -17.11
C ILE A 38 -8.97 22.92 -17.56
N PHE A 39 -10.00 23.52 -16.97
CA PHE A 39 -11.39 23.30 -17.40
C PHE A 39 -11.64 23.87 -18.79
N ASP A 40 -11.06 25.03 -19.08
CA ASP A 40 -11.21 25.68 -20.38
C ASP A 40 -10.45 24.90 -21.45
N ASP A 41 -9.30 24.32 -21.12
CA ASP A 41 -8.56 23.42 -22.00
C ASP A 41 -9.38 22.17 -22.34
N ILE A 42 -9.95 21.49 -21.32
CA ILE A 42 -10.77 20.29 -21.53
C ILE A 42 -11.99 20.62 -22.41
N ARG A 43 -12.69 21.73 -22.13
CA ARG A 43 -13.82 22.20 -22.96
C ARG A 43 -13.38 22.52 -24.39
N HIS A 44 -12.22 23.14 -24.57
CA HIS A 44 -11.71 23.48 -25.89
C HIS A 44 -11.41 22.21 -26.71
N ILE A 45 -10.77 21.20 -26.10
CA ILE A 45 -10.53 19.91 -26.74
C ILE A 45 -11.86 19.22 -27.06
N GLY A 46 -12.82 19.22 -26.13
CA GLY A 46 -14.16 18.69 -26.35
C GLY A 46 -14.85 19.31 -27.56
N ARG A 47 -14.88 20.65 -27.66
CA ARG A 47 -15.43 21.36 -28.83
C ARG A 47 -14.71 21.03 -30.13
N TYR A 48 -13.40 20.82 -30.09
CA TYR A 48 -12.65 20.41 -31.28
C TYR A 48 -13.02 19.00 -31.75
N VAL A 49 -13.24 18.07 -30.82
CA VAL A 49 -13.77 16.72 -31.11
C VAL A 49 -15.19 16.78 -31.68
N GLU A 50 -16.06 17.64 -31.15
CA GLU A 50 -17.41 17.84 -31.70
C GLU A 50 -17.38 18.46 -33.09
N GLY A 51 -16.48 19.42 -33.32
CA GLY A 51 -16.33 20.13 -34.58
C GLY A 51 -15.99 19.22 -35.76
N SER A 52 -15.41 18.04 -35.54
CA SER A 52 -15.23 17.02 -36.58
C SER A 52 -16.54 16.67 -37.31
N ARG A 53 -17.70 16.75 -36.65
CA ARG A 53 -19.01 16.48 -37.27
C ARG A 53 -19.37 17.43 -38.41
N SER A 54 -18.74 18.60 -38.45
CA SER A 54 -18.97 19.59 -39.52
C SER A 54 -18.11 19.39 -40.75
N LEU A 55 -17.14 18.46 -40.72
CA LEU A 55 -16.28 18.15 -41.86
C LEU A 55 -16.98 17.20 -42.84
N GLY A 56 -16.78 17.42 -44.13
CA GLY A 56 -17.23 16.52 -45.18
C GLY A 56 -16.39 15.23 -45.27
N PRO A 57 -16.87 14.17 -45.95
CA PRO A 57 -16.17 12.89 -46.05
C PRO A 57 -14.76 12.96 -46.67
N ALA A 58 -14.50 13.97 -47.51
CA ALA A 58 -13.23 14.20 -48.17
C ALA A 58 -12.37 15.28 -47.46
N GLU A 59 -12.90 15.92 -46.41
CA GLU A 59 -12.20 16.96 -45.67
C GLU A 59 -11.41 16.32 -44.52
N GLN A 60 -10.10 16.55 -44.53
CA GLN A 60 -9.18 16.08 -43.50
C GLN A 60 -8.19 17.20 -43.17
N GLU A 61 -8.04 17.48 -41.88
CA GLU A 61 -7.08 18.45 -41.38
C GLU A 61 -5.96 17.70 -40.64
N VAL A 62 -4.72 17.92 -41.04
CA VAL A 62 -3.53 17.36 -40.37
C VAL A 62 -2.52 18.47 -40.14
N HIS A 63 -2.14 18.65 -38.88
CA HIS A 63 -1.15 19.64 -38.47
C HIS A 63 0.01 18.93 -37.80
N LEU A 64 1.21 19.07 -38.38
CA LEU A 64 2.45 18.54 -37.85
C LEU A 64 3.23 19.65 -37.14
N SER A 65 3.77 19.33 -35.97
CA SER A 65 4.59 20.22 -35.15
C SER A 65 5.98 19.61 -34.92
N PRO A 66 6.90 19.73 -35.90
CA PRO A 66 8.25 19.20 -35.80
C PRO A 66 9.12 20.10 -34.90
N GLY A 67 9.15 19.85 -33.60
CA GLY A 67 9.98 20.57 -32.63
C GLY A 67 11.00 19.65 -31.94
N ARG A 68 12.26 20.09 -31.81
CA ARG A 68 13.32 19.33 -31.11
C ARG A 68 13.43 19.66 -29.61
N ASN A 69 12.88 20.79 -29.14
CA ASN A 69 12.95 21.21 -27.74
C ASN A 69 11.57 21.49 -27.13
N THR A 70 11.44 21.22 -25.83
CA THR A 70 10.18 21.29 -25.08
C THR A 70 9.64 22.72 -24.92
N ALA A 71 10.49 23.75 -24.96
CA ALA A 71 10.09 25.14 -24.75
C ALA A 71 9.38 25.73 -26.00
N GLU A 72 9.89 25.46 -27.20
CA GLU A 72 9.28 25.89 -28.46
C GLU A 72 7.94 25.19 -28.71
N ILE A 73 7.88 23.90 -28.37
CA ILE A 73 6.64 23.12 -28.38
C ILE A 73 5.62 23.79 -27.45
N LEU A 74 5.96 24.05 -26.18
CA LEU A 74 5.06 24.68 -25.21
C LEU A 74 4.65 26.13 -25.57
N ASP A 75 5.50 26.93 -26.21
CA ASP A 75 5.19 28.32 -26.60
C ASP A 75 4.39 28.42 -27.90
N SER A 76 4.53 27.45 -28.82
CA SER A 76 3.70 27.30 -30.02
C SER A 76 2.24 26.92 -29.72
N TRP A 77 1.92 26.60 -28.46
CA TRP A 77 0.62 26.14 -27.96
C TRP A 77 -0.27 27.24 -27.38
N LYS A 78 -0.04 28.51 -27.73
CA LYS A 78 -1.00 29.58 -27.42
C LYS A 78 -2.26 29.35 -28.28
N PRO A 79 -3.47 29.37 -27.70
CA PRO A 79 -4.70 29.15 -28.45
C PRO A 79 -4.81 30.17 -29.57
N ASP A 80 -5.05 29.68 -30.79
CA ASP A 80 -5.34 30.51 -31.95
C ASP A 80 -6.77 31.10 -31.79
N PRO A 81 -6.98 32.41 -31.96
CA PRO A 81 -8.33 33.00 -31.95
C PRO A 81 -9.33 32.31 -32.91
N ASP A 82 -8.84 31.65 -33.97
CA ASP A 82 -9.68 30.95 -34.95
C ASP A 82 -10.02 29.48 -34.57
N GLY A 83 -9.51 28.96 -33.44
CA GLY A 83 -9.85 27.62 -32.94
C GLY A 83 -9.30 26.43 -33.76
N ARG A 84 -8.41 26.69 -34.74
CA ARG A 84 -7.80 25.67 -35.63
C ARG A 84 -6.61 24.95 -35.00
N LYS A 85 -5.96 25.54 -33.99
CA LYS A 85 -4.86 24.92 -33.23
C LYS A 85 -5.28 24.66 -31.80
N VAL A 86 -5.33 23.39 -31.42
CA VAL A 86 -5.72 22.94 -30.08
C VAL A 86 -4.51 22.52 -29.30
N ARG A 87 -4.48 22.88 -28.01
CA ARG A 87 -3.48 22.38 -27.07
C ARG A 87 -3.55 20.86 -27.03
N LEU A 88 -2.48 20.18 -27.45
CA LEU A 88 -2.41 18.72 -27.45
C LEU A 88 -2.73 18.20 -26.04
N PRO A 89 -3.64 17.21 -25.88
CA PRO A 89 -4.01 16.65 -24.58
C PRO A 89 -2.79 16.12 -23.79
N GLY A 90 -1.69 15.84 -24.50
CA GLY A 90 -0.55 15.07 -24.04
C GLY A 90 0.33 15.67 -22.93
N ALA A 91 0.03 16.83 -22.35
CA ALA A 91 0.68 17.21 -21.09
C ALA A 91 -0.17 16.85 -19.84
N GLY A 92 -1.44 16.47 -20.01
CA GLY A 92 -2.42 16.35 -18.93
C GLY A 92 -2.65 14.93 -18.45
N THR A 93 -2.60 14.71 -17.14
CA THR A 93 -3.04 13.46 -16.51
C THR A 93 -4.56 13.32 -16.42
N TRP A 94 -5.32 14.34 -16.88
CA TRP A 94 -6.77 14.33 -16.88
C TRP A 94 -7.36 13.34 -17.90
N THR A 95 -6.63 12.98 -18.97
CA THR A 95 -7.06 11.95 -19.94
C THR A 95 -7.23 10.59 -19.26
N GLU A 96 -6.60 10.37 -18.11
CA GLU A 96 -6.84 9.18 -17.29
C GLU A 96 -8.27 9.13 -16.73
N ALA A 97 -8.99 10.26 -16.63
CA ALA A 97 -10.39 10.24 -16.18
C ALA A 97 -11.37 9.76 -17.26
N ILE A 98 -10.94 9.67 -18.53
CA ILE A 98 -11.79 9.20 -19.63
C ILE A 98 -12.20 7.74 -19.39
N GLY A 99 -13.51 7.49 -19.43
CA GLY A 99 -14.11 6.20 -19.10
C GLY A 99 -14.16 5.86 -17.61
N ARG A 100 -13.61 6.72 -16.73
CA ARG A 100 -13.47 6.47 -15.29
C ARG A 100 -13.94 7.62 -14.39
N PRO A 101 -14.99 8.41 -14.74
CA PRO A 101 -15.44 9.51 -13.90
C PRO A 101 -16.06 9.02 -12.57
N GLY A 102 -16.42 7.74 -12.46
CA GLY A 102 -16.92 7.11 -11.23
C GLY A 102 -15.98 7.26 -10.02
N ALA A 103 -14.66 7.21 -10.24
CA ALA A 103 -13.68 7.41 -9.18
C ALA A 103 -13.74 8.83 -8.60
N LEU A 104 -13.95 9.83 -9.45
CA LEU A 104 -14.08 11.24 -9.06
C LEU A 104 -15.44 11.51 -8.41
N ALA A 105 -16.50 10.88 -8.93
CA ALA A 105 -17.83 10.91 -8.34
C ALA A 105 -17.84 10.37 -6.90
N LEU A 106 -17.20 9.22 -6.66
CA LEU A 106 -17.04 8.67 -5.32
C LEU A 106 -16.27 9.63 -4.41
N ARG A 107 -15.18 10.23 -4.90
CA ARG A 107 -14.41 11.22 -4.14
C ARG A 107 -15.26 12.44 -3.77
N ALA A 108 -16.14 12.91 -4.64
CA ALA A 108 -17.05 14.02 -4.34
C ALA A 108 -18.10 13.65 -3.28
N ALA A 109 -18.68 12.46 -3.38
CA ALA A 109 -19.69 11.96 -2.45
C ALA A 109 -19.12 11.63 -1.05
N SER A 110 -17.82 11.34 -0.96
CA SER A 110 -17.15 10.94 0.27
C SER A 110 -17.17 12.02 1.38
N PRO A 111 -17.46 11.65 2.64
CA PRO A 111 -17.37 12.55 3.78
C PRO A 111 -15.91 12.91 4.14
N ALA A 112 -14.93 12.11 3.72
CA ALA A 112 -13.51 12.40 3.96
C ALA A 112 -13.01 13.58 3.11
N THR A 113 -13.69 13.90 2.01
CA THR A 113 -13.34 15.03 1.16
C THR A 113 -13.77 16.33 1.84
N ARG A 114 -12.84 17.27 2.02
CA ARG A 114 -13.18 18.59 2.59
C ARG A 114 -14.19 19.34 1.71
N PRO A 115 -15.05 20.20 2.28
CA PRO A 115 -15.99 21.02 1.51
C PRO A 115 -15.34 21.76 0.34
N GLU A 116 -14.21 22.43 0.57
CA GLU A 116 -13.56 23.23 -0.47
C GLU A 116 -12.99 22.35 -1.60
N ARG A 117 -12.49 21.15 -1.27
CA ARG A 117 -12.02 20.18 -2.27
C ARG A 117 -13.20 19.56 -3.02
N ARG A 118 -14.29 19.25 -2.31
CA ARG A 118 -15.50 18.65 -2.88
C ARG A 118 -16.10 19.55 -3.94
N ASP A 119 -16.27 20.83 -3.65
CA ASP A 119 -16.83 21.80 -4.60
C ASP A 119 -16.04 21.82 -5.92
N MET A 120 -14.70 21.74 -5.84
CA MET A 120 -13.86 21.67 -7.04
C MET A 120 -14.04 20.38 -7.85
N VAL A 121 -14.26 19.24 -7.18
CA VAL A 121 -14.55 17.98 -7.88
C VAL A 121 -15.95 18.05 -8.50
N LEU A 122 -16.94 18.62 -7.81
CA LEU A 122 -18.28 18.82 -8.35
C LEU A 122 -18.28 19.72 -9.59
N ASP A 123 -17.57 20.84 -9.54
CA ASP A 123 -17.41 21.74 -10.68
C ASP A 123 -16.69 21.05 -11.85
N PHE A 124 -15.74 20.16 -11.57
CA PHE A 124 -15.11 19.33 -12.61
C PHE A 124 -16.12 18.37 -13.24
N LEU A 125 -16.92 17.65 -12.44
CA LEU A 125 -17.90 16.68 -12.93
C LEU A 125 -19.01 17.36 -13.74
N GLU A 126 -19.49 18.52 -13.29
CA GLU A 126 -20.47 19.34 -14.01
C GLU A 126 -19.92 19.83 -15.35
N MET A 127 -18.66 20.29 -15.37
CA MET A 127 -17.97 20.63 -16.62
C MET A 127 -17.83 19.41 -17.54
N TRP A 128 -17.39 18.27 -16.99
CA TRP A 128 -17.14 17.04 -17.72
C TRP A 128 -18.40 16.50 -18.40
N ALA A 129 -19.55 16.59 -17.72
CA ALA A 129 -20.85 16.19 -18.24
C ALA A 129 -21.25 16.93 -19.53
N GLY A 130 -20.78 18.16 -19.71
CA GLY A 130 -21.02 18.98 -20.90
C GLY A 130 -20.03 18.75 -22.04
N THR A 131 -19.24 17.67 -22.03
CA THR A 131 -18.22 17.37 -23.04
C THR A 131 -18.44 15.99 -23.67
N PRO A 132 -17.87 15.73 -24.87
CA PRO A 132 -17.92 14.40 -25.50
C PRO A 132 -17.34 13.27 -24.62
N PHE A 133 -16.48 13.61 -23.67
CA PHE A 133 -15.82 12.63 -22.81
C PHE A 133 -16.78 11.93 -21.83
N ALA A 134 -17.96 12.51 -21.59
CA ALA A 134 -19.04 11.89 -20.82
C ALA A 134 -20.04 11.13 -21.68
N ASP A 135 -20.03 11.31 -23.00
CA ASP A 135 -21.01 10.69 -23.90
C ASP A 135 -20.58 9.26 -24.28
N PRO A 136 -21.35 8.22 -23.92
CA PRO A 136 -21.02 6.82 -24.21
C PRO A 136 -20.98 6.49 -25.72
N ALA A 137 -21.53 7.36 -26.58
CA ALA A 137 -21.52 7.15 -28.02
C ALA A 137 -20.13 7.38 -28.64
N TYR A 138 -19.23 8.08 -27.95
CA TYR A 138 -17.86 8.28 -28.37
C TYR A 138 -16.97 7.12 -27.90
N ARG A 139 -15.98 6.75 -28.73
CA ARG A 139 -14.95 5.77 -28.35
C ARG A 139 -13.62 6.49 -28.22
N PHE A 140 -12.94 6.26 -27.10
CA PHE A 140 -11.65 6.89 -26.83
C PHE A 140 -10.57 5.84 -26.71
N ARG A 141 -9.39 6.15 -27.26
CA ARG A 141 -8.21 5.30 -27.13
C ARG A 141 -7.02 6.13 -26.70
N VAL A 142 -6.16 5.54 -25.88
CA VAL A 142 -4.91 6.16 -25.42
C VAL A 142 -3.76 5.20 -25.64
N GLY A 143 -2.56 5.72 -25.89
CA GLY A 143 -1.38 4.88 -26.10
C GLY A 143 -0.10 5.70 -26.16
N ARG A 144 0.90 5.15 -26.83
CA ARG A 144 2.19 5.80 -27.08
C ARG A 144 2.41 6.04 -28.56
N LEU A 145 3.22 7.02 -28.90
CA LEU A 145 3.72 7.18 -30.27
C LEU A 145 5.03 6.40 -30.45
N ASP A 146 5.19 5.82 -31.64
CA ASP A 146 6.50 5.33 -32.12
C ASP A 146 7.38 6.50 -32.59
N GLY A 147 6.77 7.51 -33.21
CA GLY A 147 7.46 8.65 -33.79
C GLY A 147 7.92 9.73 -32.81
N THR A 148 8.65 10.69 -33.37
CA THR A 148 9.19 11.86 -32.66
C THR A 148 8.52 13.17 -33.08
N THR A 149 7.42 13.09 -33.83
CA THR A 149 6.71 14.27 -34.35
C THR A 149 5.38 14.43 -33.63
N SER A 150 5.13 15.61 -33.05
CA SER A 150 3.82 15.92 -32.47
C SER A 150 2.83 16.32 -33.56
N PHE A 151 1.55 15.96 -33.41
CA PHE A 151 0.52 16.24 -34.40
C PHE A 151 -0.89 16.34 -33.81
N ASN A 152 -1.78 17.04 -34.52
CA ASN A 152 -3.23 16.90 -34.39
C ASN A 152 -3.84 16.65 -35.77
N ALA A 153 -4.74 15.68 -35.84
CA ALA A 153 -5.43 15.28 -37.06
C ALA A 153 -6.92 15.12 -36.79
N ARG A 154 -7.79 15.56 -37.71
CA ARG A 154 -9.24 15.33 -37.63
C ARG A 154 -9.88 15.21 -39.01
N ASP A 155 -10.96 14.45 -39.05
CA ASP A 155 -11.86 14.28 -40.19
C ASP A 155 -13.30 14.10 -39.66
N HIS A 156 -14.23 13.76 -40.56
CA HIS A 156 -15.63 13.48 -40.22
C HIS A 156 -15.85 12.26 -39.31
N GLN A 157 -14.86 11.37 -39.15
CA GLN A 157 -14.94 10.13 -38.39
C GLN A 157 -14.33 10.26 -36.98
N GLY A 158 -13.38 11.17 -36.78
CA GLY A 158 -12.63 11.21 -35.54
C GLY A 158 -11.61 12.33 -35.42
N VAL A 159 -10.89 12.26 -34.31
CA VAL A 159 -9.73 13.09 -34.00
C VAL A 159 -8.61 12.23 -33.42
N SER A 160 -7.38 12.43 -33.88
CA SER A 160 -6.18 11.88 -33.24
C SER A 160 -5.20 12.98 -32.85
N PHE A 161 -4.51 12.75 -31.76
CA PHE A 161 -3.48 13.61 -31.23
C PHE A 161 -2.24 12.78 -30.89
N GLY A 162 -1.08 13.31 -31.26
CA GLY A 162 0.21 12.77 -30.92
C GLY A 162 1.09 13.82 -30.25
N LEU A 163 1.70 13.48 -29.12
CA LEU A 163 2.65 14.33 -28.44
C LEU A 163 3.98 13.63 -28.14
N TYR A 164 5.06 14.25 -28.58
CA TYR A 164 6.43 13.86 -28.27
C TYR A 164 7.14 14.94 -27.43
N LEU A 165 7.60 14.57 -26.23
CA LEU A 165 8.36 15.43 -25.32
C LEU A 165 9.69 14.75 -24.92
N PRO A 166 10.79 15.01 -25.64
CA PRO A 166 12.07 14.33 -25.42
C PRO A 166 12.66 14.60 -24.03
N ALA A 167 12.57 15.84 -23.52
CA ALA A 167 13.11 16.20 -22.21
C ALA A 167 12.38 15.50 -21.05
N ALA A 168 11.09 15.18 -21.24
CA ALA A 168 10.27 14.47 -20.25
C ALA A 168 10.25 12.95 -20.49
N ARG A 169 10.91 12.45 -21.56
CA ARG A 169 10.81 11.06 -22.05
C ARG A 169 9.36 10.59 -22.17
N ARG A 170 8.49 11.41 -22.77
CA ARG A 170 7.06 11.12 -22.94
C ARG A 170 6.67 11.10 -24.41
N ASN A 171 6.02 10.02 -24.82
CA ASN A 171 5.43 9.83 -26.15
C ASN A 171 3.98 9.40 -25.92
N LEU A 172 3.02 10.27 -26.19
CA LEU A 172 1.62 10.07 -25.83
C LEU A 172 0.74 10.14 -27.07
N TYR A 173 -0.21 9.21 -27.15
CA TYR A 173 -1.21 9.13 -28.19
C TYR A 173 -2.60 9.16 -27.55
N PHE A 174 -3.51 9.92 -28.16
CA PHE A 174 -4.91 9.97 -27.78
C PHE A 174 -5.75 10.12 -29.04
N GLU A 175 -6.86 9.38 -29.11
CA GLU A 175 -7.82 9.54 -30.18
C GLU A 175 -9.26 9.40 -29.67
N ALA A 176 -10.15 10.08 -30.40
CA ALA A 176 -11.58 10.08 -30.19
C ALA A 176 -12.26 9.72 -31.51
N VAL A 177 -12.99 8.62 -31.53
CA VAL A 177 -13.83 8.20 -32.65
C VAL A 177 -15.25 8.68 -32.39
N LEU A 178 -15.84 9.36 -33.38
CA LEU A 178 -17.18 9.91 -33.28
C LEU A 178 -18.25 8.79 -33.32
N PRO A 179 -19.48 9.07 -32.85
CA PRO A 179 -20.59 8.13 -32.96
C PRO A 179 -20.84 7.70 -34.41
N GLY A 180 -20.85 6.39 -34.65
CA GLY A 180 -21.00 5.80 -35.99
C GLY A 180 -19.73 5.83 -36.86
N GLY A 181 -18.63 6.35 -36.34
CA GLY A 181 -17.34 6.35 -37.03
C GLY A 181 -16.54 5.05 -36.83
N GLU A 182 -15.65 4.76 -37.77
CA GLU A 182 -14.83 3.53 -37.75
C GLU A 182 -13.40 3.75 -37.25
N ALA A 183 -12.79 4.90 -37.58
CA ALA A 183 -11.41 5.22 -37.18
C ALA A 183 -11.16 6.72 -37.20
N ALA A 184 -10.25 7.19 -36.35
CA ALA A 184 -9.74 8.56 -36.40
C ALA A 184 -8.51 8.66 -37.32
N PRO A 185 -8.27 9.82 -37.97
CA PRO A 185 -7.16 9.99 -38.89
C PRO A 185 -5.84 10.05 -38.11
N ARG A 186 -4.79 9.38 -38.59
CA ARG A 186 -3.47 9.37 -37.95
C ARG A 186 -2.34 9.39 -38.98
N PRO A 187 -1.27 10.18 -38.76
CA PRO A 187 -0.12 10.23 -39.66
C PRO A 187 0.85 9.05 -39.44
N GLU A 188 0.80 8.40 -38.28
CA GLU A 188 1.63 7.24 -37.94
C GLU A 188 0.84 6.27 -37.04
N GLU A 189 1.28 5.00 -37.04
CA GLU A 189 0.68 3.96 -36.20
C GLU A 189 1.18 4.09 -34.75
N PRO A 190 0.26 4.14 -33.77
CA PRO A 190 0.60 4.20 -32.35
C PRO A 190 1.02 2.83 -31.79
N LEU A 191 1.76 2.86 -30.68
CA LEU A 191 2.16 1.70 -29.89
C LEU A 191 1.29 1.57 -28.64
N ASP A 192 1.02 0.34 -28.21
CA ASP A 192 0.36 0.02 -26.94
C ASP A 192 -0.96 0.76 -26.72
N VAL A 193 -1.82 0.81 -27.75
CA VAL A 193 -3.11 1.48 -27.67
C VAL A 193 -4.09 0.67 -26.85
N VAL A 194 -4.76 1.33 -25.90
CA VAL A 194 -5.77 0.76 -25.04
C VAL A 194 -7.09 1.51 -25.25
N ASP A 195 -8.18 0.76 -25.43
CA ASP A 195 -9.53 1.28 -25.45
C ASP A 195 -9.95 1.77 -24.05
N ARG A 196 -10.37 3.02 -23.95
CA ARG A 196 -11.00 3.58 -22.75
C ARG A 196 -12.51 3.40 -22.89
N HIS A 197 -13.00 2.22 -22.50
CA HIS A 197 -14.42 1.93 -22.51
C HIS A 197 -15.17 2.84 -21.52
N HIS A 198 -16.28 3.43 -21.99
CA HIS A 198 -17.22 4.12 -21.12
C HIS A 198 -18.01 3.09 -20.31
N ARG A 199 -18.05 3.25 -18.99
CA ARG A 199 -18.68 2.28 -18.08
C ARG A 199 -19.77 2.92 -17.23
N TRP A 200 -19.40 3.86 -16.36
CA TRP A 200 -20.31 4.69 -15.59
C TRP A 200 -20.02 6.19 -15.81
N GLY A 201 -21.04 7.04 -15.68
CA GLY A 201 -20.87 8.49 -15.68
C GLY A 201 -21.31 9.17 -16.98
N THR A 202 -22.49 8.77 -17.47
CA THR A 202 -23.21 9.53 -18.50
C THR A 202 -23.49 10.97 -18.03
N PRO A 203 -23.78 11.93 -18.92
CA PRO A 203 -24.05 13.30 -18.52
C PRO A 203 -25.17 13.40 -17.48
N GLY A 204 -26.23 12.60 -17.64
CA GLY A 204 -27.35 12.54 -16.69
C GLY A 204 -26.92 12.03 -15.32
N GLN A 205 -26.14 10.94 -15.24
CA GLN A 205 -25.63 10.41 -13.97
C GLN A 205 -24.71 11.41 -13.25
N LEU A 206 -23.82 12.07 -13.99
CA LEU A 206 -22.89 13.05 -13.43
C LEU A 206 -23.62 14.26 -12.84
N LEU A 207 -24.54 14.85 -13.61
CA LEU A 207 -25.34 15.99 -13.16
C LEU A 207 -26.23 15.60 -11.98
N ARG A 208 -26.84 14.41 -12.03
CA ARG A 208 -27.67 13.89 -10.93
C ARG A 208 -26.88 13.73 -9.63
N LEU A 209 -25.66 13.20 -9.71
CA LEU A 209 -24.77 13.12 -8.55
C LEU A 209 -24.43 14.52 -8.03
N VAL A 210 -24.08 15.46 -8.91
CA VAL A 210 -23.71 16.82 -8.52
C VAL A 210 -24.85 17.50 -7.76
N GLU A 211 -26.08 17.39 -8.26
CA GLU A 211 -27.30 17.86 -7.58
C GLU A 211 -27.44 17.23 -6.19
N LEU A 212 -27.39 15.89 -6.10
CA LEU A 212 -27.56 15.17 -4.84
C LEU A 212 -26.53 15.56 -3.78
N VAL A 213 -25.25 15.69 -4.16
CA VAL A 213 -24.20 16.09 -3.21
C VAL A 213 -24.38 17.54 -2.77
N ARG A 214 -24.78 18.45 -3.66
CA ARG A 214 -25.05 19.86 -3.31
C ARG A 214 -26.29 20.00 -2.41
N GLU A 215 -27.32 19.19 -2.63
CA GLU A 215 -28.58 19.21 -1.86
C GLU A 215 -28.46 18.52 -0.50
N ARG A 216 -27.86 17.33 -0.46
CA ARG A 216 -27.87 16.43 0.70
C ARG A 216 -26.55 16.42 1.47
N GLY A 217 -25.49 16.98 0.89
CA GLY A 217 -24.12 16.85 1.40
C GLY A 217 -23.51 15.47 1.10
N PRO A 218 -22.34 15.17 1.68
CA PRO A 218 -21.69 13.87 1.48
C PRO A 218 -22.51 12.72 2.07
N VAL A 219 -22.25 11.50 1.60
CA VAL A 219 -22.85 10.28 2.16
C VAL A 219 -22.39 10.07 3.60
N ALA A 220 -23.19 9.35 4.39
CA ALA A 220 -22.81 8.97 5.74
C ALA A 220 -21.63 7.98 5.72
N TRP A 221 -20.68 8.13 6.63
CA TRP A 221 -19.58 7.17 6.77
C TRP A 221 -20.08 5.88 7.41
N ASP A 222 -19.67 4.74 6.85
CA ASP A 222 -20.07 3.40 7.30
C ASP A 222 -18.83 2.56 7.66
N PRO A 223 -18.49 2.44 8.96
CA PRO A 223 -17.38 1.60 9.40
C PRO A 223 -17.58 0.09 9.15
N ASP A 224 -18.81 -0.39 9.05
CA ASP A 224 -19.10 -1.81 8.82
C ASP A 224 -18.86 -2.18 7.35
N ALA A 225 -19.11 -1.24 6.43
CA ALA A 225 -18.72 -1.39 5.02
C ALA A 225 -17.20 -1.48 4.85
N VAL A 226 -16.41 -0.76 5.67
CA VAL A 226 -14.94 -0.87 5.69
C VAL A 226 -14.51 -2.28 6.11
N LEU A 227 -15.14 -2.83 7.16
CA LEU A 227 -14.85 -4.17 7.63
C LEU A 227 -15.18 -5.21 6.55
N THR A 228 -16.37 -5.10 5.96
CA THR A 228 -16.86 -6.00 4.90
C THR A 228 -15.91 -5.99 3.69
N LEU A 229 -15.50 -4.81 3.23
CA LEU A 229 -14.55 -4.69 2.12
C LEU A 229 -13.18 -5.30 2.46
N SER A 230 -12.67 -5.03 3.66
CA SER A 230 -11.40 -5.58 4.15
C SER A 230 -11.40 -7.11 4.17
N GLU A 231 -12.47 -7.72 4.69
CA GLU A 231 -12.61 -9.18 4.77
C GLU A 231 -12.77 -9.83 3.37
N ALA A 232 -13.54 -9.20 2.48
CA ALA A 232 -13.78 -9.73 1.13
C ALA A 232 -12.56 -9.64 0.20
N THR A 233 -11.62 -8.73 0.47
CA THR A 233 -10.48 -8.45 -0.43
C THR A 233 -9.12 -8.84 0.14
N GLY A 234 -9.04 -9.06 1.46
CA GLY A 234 -7.79 -9.30 2.18
C GLY A 234 -6.92 -8.06 2.37
N MET A 235 -7.38 -6.86 2.00
CA MET A 235 -6.67 -5.62 2.28
C MET A 235 -6.85 -5.21 3.74
N SER A 236 -5.94 -4.39 4.27
CA SER A 236 -6.10 -3.88 5.63
C SER A 236 -7.35 -3.00 5.79
N ARG A 237 -7.94 -2.96 6.99
CA ARG A 237 -9.06 -2.05 7.32
C ARG A 237 -8.78 -0.58 6.95
N PRO A 238 -7.60 0.01 7.26
CA PRO A 238 -7.30 1.36 6.79
C PRO A 238 -7.17 1.47 5.26
N ALA A 239 -6.71 0.43 4.55
CA ALA A 239 -6.70 0.42 3.08
C ALA A 239 -8.12 0.39 2.49
N ALA A 240 -9.00 -0.45 3.04
CA ALA A 240 -10.42 -0.49 2.67
C ALA A 240 -11.10 0.86 2.89
N ALA A 241 -10.80 1.54 4.00
CA ALA A 241 -11.29 2.88 4.27
C ALA A 241 -10.81 3.92 3.24
N LEU A 242 -9.53 3.86 2.83
CA LEU A 242 -8.99 4.73 1.78
C LEU A 242 -9.69 4.51 0.43
N VAL A 243 -9.94 3.25 0.07
CA VAL A 243 -10.64 2.89 -1.18
C VAL A 243 -12.09 3.39 -1.15
N LEU A 244 -12.86 3.11 -0.09
CA LEU A 244 -14.24 3.59 0.04
C LEU A 244 -14.36 5.12 0.12
N ALA A 245 -13.33 5.79 0.61
CA ALA A 245 -13.26 7.25 0.62
C ALA A 245 -12.95 7.88 -0.75
N GLY A 246 -12.76 7.06 -1.80
CA GLY A 246 -12.34 7.51 -3.12
C GLY A 246 -10.91 8.03 -3.15
N ASN A 247 -10.06 7.59 -2.22
CA ASN A 247 -8.68 8.06 -2.08
C ASN A 247 -7.72 6.90 -1.77
N PRO A 248 -7.53 5.95 -2.71
CA PRO A 248 -6.61 4.83 -2.54
C PRO A 248 -5.14 5.25 -2.41
N GLY A 249 -4.86 6.53 -2.65
CA GLY A 249 -3.62 7.20 -2.29
C GLY A 249 -2.52 7.13 -3.34
N THR A 250 -1.81 8.24 -3.52
CA THR A 250 -0.67 8.39 -4.43
C THR A 250 0.53 8.81 -3.61
N GLY A 251 1.72 8.28 -3.91
CA GLY A 251 2.95 8.69 -3.23
C GLY A 251 3.06 10.22 -3.12
N SER A 252 3.42 10.71 -1.93
CA SER A 252 3.53 12.15 -1.67
C SER A 252 4.67 12.74 -2.51
N TYR A 253 4.36 13.73 -3.36
CA TYR A 253 5.34 14.38 -4.22
C TYR A 253 6.25 15.38 -3.46
N HIS A 254 5.90 15.74 -2.22
CA HIS A 254 6.53 16.86 -1.51
C HIS A 254 6.79 16.65 -0.01
N GLY A 255 6.84 15.40 0.47
CA GLY A 255 7.21 15.11 1.87
C GLY A 255 6.18 15.56 2.92
N ASN A 256 4.98 15.97 2.51
CA ASN A 256 3.85 16.25 3.40
C ASN A 256 3.05 14.98 3.71
N SER A 257 2.38 14.96 4.87
CA SER A 257 1.41 13.93 5.26
C SER A 257 0.36 13.74 4.15
N PHE A 258 0.14 12.49 3.76
CA PHE A 258 -0.82 12.13 2.71
C PHE A 258 -2.25 12.56 3.04
N LEU A 259 -2.64 12.52 4.32
CA LEU A 259 -3.94 12.96 4.82
C LEU A 259 -3.78 14.01 5.92
N ASP A 260 -4.72 14.95 5.98
CA ASP A 260 -4.76 15.95 7.04
C ASP A 260 -5.54 15.45 8.29
N GLN A 261 -5.69 16.31 9.30
CA GLN A 261 -6.37 15.93 10.56
C GLN A 261 -7.86 15.62 10.37
N HIS A 262 -8.56 16.33 9.48
CA HIS A 262 -9.98 16.11 9.22
C HIS A 262 -10.20 14.75 8.54
N GLU A 263 -9.44 14.47 7.49
CA GLU A 263 -9.49 13.18 6.78
C GLU A 263 -9.23 12.00 7.73
N ARG A 264 -8.21 12.11 8.59
CA ARG A 264 -7.91 11.07 9.59
C ARG A 264 -9.03 10.88 10.62
N ALA A 265 -9.67 11.98 11.04
CA ALA A 265 -10.77 11.92 12.00
C ALA A 265 -12.01 11.23 11.42
N VAL A 266 -12.34 11.49 10.15
CA VAL A 266 -13.47 10.83 9.46
C VAL A 266 -13.21 9.33 9.30
N LEU A 267 -12.01 8.95 8.85
CA LEU A 267 -11.67 7.55 8.62
C LEU A 267 -11.51 6.74 9.92
N GLY A 268 -11.17 7.40 11.04
CA GLY A 268 -11.05 6.75 12.35
C GLY A 268 -9.73 6.02 12.60
N PHE A 269 -8.68 6.28 11.81
CA PHE A 269 -7.38 5.60 11.90
C PHE A 269 -6.23 6.56 12.25
N LYS A 270 -5.16 6.01 12.82
CA LYS A 270 -3.93 6.75 13.15
C LYS A 270 -3.08 7.01 11.89
N SER A 271 -2.18 8.00 11.97
CA SER A 271 -1.28 8.35 10.84
C SER A 271 -0.49 7.15 10.33
N GLY A 272 0.18 6.42 11.22
CA GLY A 272 0.97 5.25 10.83
C GLY A 272 0.15 4.09 10.25
N GLU A 273 -1.12 3.95 10.65
CA GLU A 273 -2.03 2.95 10.07
C GLU A 273 -2.38 3.30 8.62
N LEU A 274 -2.65 4.58 8.36
CA LEU A 274 -2.99 5.09 7.02
C LEU A 274 -1.76 5.19 6.10
N GLU A 275 -0.58 5.50 6.63
CA GLU A 275 0.68 5.45 5.90
C GLU A 275 1.02 4.02 5.46
N SER A 276 0.82 3.04 6.34
CA SER A 276 1.00 1.61 5.98
C SER A 276 -0.02 1.17 4.93
N ALA A 277 -1.28 1.57 5.05
CA ALA A 277 -2.33 1.29 4.07
C ALA A 277 -2.07 1.94 2.70
N GLN A 278 -1.59 3.18 2.67
CA GLN A 278 -1.21 3.85 1.43
C GLN A 278 -0.03 3.12 0.75
N ALA A 279 0.95 2.69 1.54
CA ALA A 279 2.08 1.91 1.03
C ALA A 279 1.65 0.54 0.52
N GLU A 280 0.72 -0.14 1.20
CA GLU A 280 0.07 -1.38 0.76
C GLU A 280 -0.61 -1.20 -0.59
N LEU A 281 -1.51 -0.22 -0.74
CA LEU A 281 -2.22 0.06 -1.99
C LEU A 281 -1.27 0.48 -3.10
N SER A 282 -0.19 1.22 -2.79
CA SER A 282 0.81 1.62 -3.78
C SER A 282 1.70 0.49 -4.24
N TRP A 283 1.81 -0.58 -3.44
CA TRP A 283 2.53 -1.78 -3.82
C TRP A 283 1.71 -2.67 -4.77
N ILE A 284 0.39 -2.68 -4.61
CA ILE A 284 -0.53 -3.56 -5.35
C ILE A 284 -1.06 -2.85 -6.61
N LEU A 285 -1.40 -1.57 -6.50
CA LEU A 285 -2.09 -0.81 -7.55
C LEU A 285 -1.13 0.18 -8.24
N SER A 286 -1.10 0.08 -9.57
CA SER A 286 -0.60 1.16 -10.41
C SER A 286 -1.51 2.40 -10.29
N ILE A 287 -1.06 3.55 -10.81
CA ILE A 287 -1.89 4.76 -10.80
C ILE A 287 -3.17 4.57 -11.62
N GLU A 288 -3.09 3.87 -12.76
CA GLU A 288 -4.26 3.55 -13.58
C GLU A 288 -5.15 2.54 -12.86
N GLY A 289 -4.56 1.50 -12.24
CA GLY A 289 -5.29 0.50 -11.47
C GLY A 289 -6.11 1.08 -10.31
N ARG A 290 -5.70 2.22 -9.73
CA ARG A 290 -6.49 2.94 -8.72
C ARG A 290 -7.77 3.56 -9.28
N LEU A 291 -7.70 4.11 -10.50
CA LEU A 291 -8.88 4.63 -11.19
C LEU A 291 -9.75 3.48 -11.67
N ASP A 292 -9.15 2.41 -12.19
CA ASP A 292 -9.86 1.23 -12.70
C ASP A 292 -10.63 0.52 -11.58
N LEU A 293 -10.05 0.37 -10.39
CA LEU A 293 -10.71 -0.19 -9.21
C LEU A 293 -12.00 0.56 -8.85
N LEU A 294 -12.03 1.88 -9.10
CA LEU A 294 -13.12 2.77 -8.70
C LEU A 294 -13.98 3.25 -9.88
N ALA A 295 -13.71 2.78 -11.10
CA ALA A 295 -14.41 3.24 -12.30
C ALA A 295 -15.90 2.83 -12.28
N ASP A 296 -16.18 1.63 -11.76
CA ASP A 296 -17.47 0.94 -11.91
C ASP A 296 -18.22 0.77 -10.58
N VAL A 297 -17.72 1.37 -9.50
CA VAL A 297 -18.26 1.14 -8.16
C VAL A 297 -19.51 1.97 -7.87
N MET A 298 -19.77 3.01 -8.66
CA MET A 298 -20.95 3.86 -8.50
C MET A 298 -22.24 3.13 -8.93
N PRO A 299 -23.36 3.32 -8.21
CA PRO A 299 -24.64 2.73 -8.62
C PRO A 299 -25.20 3.39 -9.89
N GLU A 300 -26.06 2.68 -10.62
CA GLU A 300 -26.67 3.17 -11.86
C GLU A 300 -27.47 4.46 -11.63
N ASP A 301 -28.31 4.50 -10.59
CA ASP A 301 -28.86 5.73 -10.04
C ASP A 301 -27.96 6.22 -8.88
N PRO A 302 -27.29 7.38 -9.00
CA PRO A 302 -26.48 7.94 -7.93
C PRO A 302 -27.22 8.11 -6.59
N ALA A 303 -28.55 8.26 -6.59
CA ALA A 303 -29.35 8.42 -5.38
C ALA A 303 -29.24 7.22 -4.41
N ASP A 304 -28.98 6.02 -4.93
CA ASP A 304 -28.86 4.78 -4.15
C ASP A 304 -27.71 4.80 -3.14
N LEU A 305 -26.76 5.73 -3.27
CA LEU A 305 -25.70 5.95 -2.29
C LEU A 305 -26.21 6.51 -0.95
N TRP A 306 -27.28 7.31 -0.97
CA TRP A 306 -27.88 7.90 0.23
C TRP A 306 -28.96 7.02 0.87
N GLU A 307 -29.37 5.96 0.17
CA GLU A 307 -30.31 4.98 0.72
C GLU A 307 -29.64 4.11 1.80
N PRO A 308 -30.41 3.53 2.74
CA PRO A 308 -29.89 2.61 3.74
C PRO A 308 -29.04 1.49 3.10
N GLY A 309 -27.82 1.30 3.60
CA GLY A 309 -26.85 0.33 3.08
C GLY A 309 -26.21 0.70 1.73
N GLY A 310 -26.35 1.94 1.25
CA GLY A 310 -25.74 2.40 -0.01
C GLY A 310 -24.21 2.19 -0.06
N VAL A 311 -23.52 2.52 1.03
CA VAL A 311 -22.06 2.33 1.16
C VAL A 311 -21.67 0.85 1.29
N ALA A 312 -22.51 0.02 1.92
CA ALA A 312 -22.29 -1.43 1.96
C ALA A 312 -22.37 -2.05 0.55
N ARG A 313 -23.38 -1.68 -0.26
CA ARG A 313 -23.47 -2.12 -1.67
C ARG A 313 -22.31 -1.60 -2.52
N LEU A 314 -21.80 -0.40 -2.24
CA LEU A 314 -20.58 0.13 -2.85
C LEU A 314 -19.36 -0.74 -2.49
N ALA A 315 -19.22 -1.16 -1.23
CA ALA A 315 -18.17 -2.05 -0.79
C ALA A 315 -18.24 -3.42 -1.49
N GLU A 316 -19.43 -4.01 -1.63
CA GLU A 316 -19.63 -5.27 -2.36
C GLU A 316 -19.20 -5.16 -3.83
N ARG A 317 -19.61 -4.10 -4.54
CA ARG A 317 -19.17 -3.87 -5.93
C ARG A 317 -17.67 -3.68 -6.04
N THR A 318 -17.08 -2.93 -5.10
CA THR A 318 -15.63 -2.72 -5.04
C THR A 318 -14.89 -4.04 -4.81
N ALA A 319 -15.40 -4.89 -3.91
CA ALA A 319 -14.84 -6.21 -3.65
C ALA A 319 -14.91 -7.14 -4.87
N ALA A 320 -16.01 -7.09 -5.63
CA ALA A 320 -16.16 -7.85 -6.86
C ALA A 320 -15.14 -7.43 -7.93
N VAL A 321 -14.92 -6.13 -8.11
CA VAL A 321 -13.88 -5.60 -9.02
C VAL A 321 -12.48 -6.03 -8.55
N TRP A 322 -12.20 -5.90 -7.25
CA TRP A 322 -10.92 -6.35 -6.68
C TRP A 322 -10.66 -7.83 -6.92
N ALA A 323 -11.66 -8.69 -6.66
CA ALA A 323 -11.53 -10.13 -6.85
C ALA A 323 -11.26 -10.51 -8.31
N GLN A 324 -11.87 -9.79 -9.27
CA GLN A 324 -11.60 -9.99 -10.70
C GLN A 324 -10.17 -9.60 -11.10
N GLN A 325 -9.63 -8.52 -10.51
CA GLN A 325 -8.32 -7.96 -10.87
C GLN A 325 -7.15 -8.61 -10.12
N HIS A 326 -7.37 -9.04 -8.88
CA HIS A 326 -6.31 -9.42 -7.94
C HIS A 326 -6.54 -10.76 -7.24
N GLY A 327 -7.66 -11.43 -7.51
CA GLY A 327 -8.07 -12.64 -6.79
C GLY A 327 -8.54 -12.35 -5.37
N VAL A 328 -8.85 -13.42 -4.64
CA VAL A 328 -9.24 -13.37 -3.22
C VAL A 328 -7.99 -13.60 -2.39
N ARG A 329 -7.70 -12.69 -1.45
CA ARG A 329 -6.56 -12.81 -0.54
C ARG A 329 -7.02 -13.03 0.90
N PRO A 330 -6.31 -13.84 1.71
CA PRO A 330 -6.69 -14.08 3.09
C PRO A 330 -6.52 -12.82 3.95
N ALA A 331 -7.58 -12.37 4.62
CA ALA A 331 -7.48 -11.25 5.54
C ALA A 331 -6.76 -11.65 6.83
N PRO A 332 -5.65 -10.97 7.22
CA PRO A 332 -5.03 -11.23 8.51
C PRO A 332 -5.95 -10.80 9.66
N PRO A 333 -5.96 -11.50 10.80
CA PRO A 333 -6.67 -11.01 11.98
C PRO A 333 -6.20 -9.61 12.35
N TRP A 334 -7.12 -8.75 12.79
CA TRP A 334 -6.82 -7.35 13.04
C TRP A 334 -5.71 -7.14 14.08
N SER A 335 -5.71 -7.93 15.15
CA SER A 335 -4.66 -7.91 16.17
C SER A 335 -3.28 -8.26 15.61
N THR A 336 -3.23 -9.19 14.65
CA THR A 336 -2.01 -9.66 13.99
C THR A 336 -1.45 -8.57 13.07
N TRP A 337 -2.32 -7.91 12.30
CA TRP A 337 -1.95 -6.75 11.48
C TRP A 337 -1.41 -5.59 12.34
N GLN A 338 -2.05 -5.30 13.48
CA GLN A 338 -1.56 -4.25 14.40
C GLN A 338 -0.19 -4.59 15.02
N ALA A 339 0.05 -5.87 15.31
CA ALA A 339 1.35 -6.33 15.80
C ALA A 339 2.42 -6.27 14.69
N ALA A 340 2.07 -6.63 13.46
CA ALA A 340 2.95 -6.49 12.29
C ALA A 340 3.32 -5.02 12.02
N LEU A 341 2.37 -4.09 12.16
CA LEU A 341 2.64 -2.65 12.03
C LEU A 341 3.66 -2.15 13.05
N ALA A 342 3.61 -2.66 14.28
CA ALA A 342 4.53 -2.30 15.35
C ALA A 342 5.97 -2.82 15.13
N LEU A 343 6.17 -3.78 14.21
CA LEU A 343 7.48 -4.29 13.82
C LEU A 343 8.28 -3.25 13.01
N GLU A 344 7.61 -2.28 12.38
CA GLU A 344 8.23 -1.28 11.48
C GLU A 344 9.11 -1.97 10.40
N ALA A 345 8.63 -3.08 9.84
CA ALA A 345 9.30 -3.80 8.77
C ALA A 345 9.40 -2.93 7.50
N GLU A 346 10.32 -3.27 6.60
CA GLU A 346 10.53 -2.54 5.35
C GLU A 346 9.39 -2.72 4.32
N VAL A 347 8.39 -3.56 4.63
CA VAL A 347 7.18 -3.76 3.82
C VAL A 347 5.93 -3.38 4.63
N PRO A 348 4.81 -3.02 3.98
CA PRO A 348 3.54 -2.76 4.66
C PRO A 348 3.09 -3.94 5.54
N ALA A 349 2.38 -3.65 6.64
CA ALA A 349 1.99 -4.67 7.62
C ALA A 349 1.10 -5.77 7.02
N ALA A 350 0.17 -5.41 6.14
CA ALA A 350 -0.65 -6.37 5.42
C ALA A 350 0.22 -7.27 4.53
N ARG A 351 1.17 -6.67 3.80
CA ARG A 351 2.10 -7.41 2.95
C ARG A 351 2.95 -8.39 3.75
N LEU A 352 3.43 -7.99 4.92
CA LEU A 352 4.15 -8.88 5.83
C LEU A 352 3.28 -10.09 6.21
N CYS A 353 2.03 -9.87 6.63
CA CYS A 353 1.13 -10.96 7.00
C CYS A 353 0.85 -11.91 5.82
N HIS A 354 0.61 -11.35 4.62
CA HIS A 354 0.34 -12.13 3.40
C HIS A 354 1.50 -13.05 3.00
N LEU A 355 2.76 -12.68 3.28
CA LEU A 355 3.92 -13.55 3.05
C LEU A 355 3.88 -14.86 3.85
N PHE A 356 3.08 -14.93 4.91
CA PHE A 356 2.88 -16.13 5.73
C PHE A 356 1.52 -16.79 5.48
N LEU A 357 0.47 -16.00 5.26
CA LEU A 357 -0.87 -16.54 4.99
C LEU A 357 -0.97 -17.24 3.64
N ASP A 358 -0.30 -16.68 2.63
CA ASP A 358 -0.28 -17.23 1.29
C ASP A 358 1.09 -17.01 0.62
N PRO A 359 2.09 -17.82 1.02
CA PRO A 359 3.45 -17.70 0.49
C PRO A 359 3.52 -18.03 -1.00
N THR A 360 2.53 -18.79 -1.53
CA THR A 360 2.49 -19.28 -2.91
C THR A 360 1.76 -18.35 -3.89
N ASP A 361 0.64 -17.76 -3.51
CA ASP A 361 -0.27 -16.99 -4.39
C ASP A 361 -0.14 -15.48 -4.22
N SER A 362 1.03 -15.02 -3.83
CA SER A 362 1.22 -13.59 -3.69
C SER A 362 1.27 -12.85 -5.06
N ALA A 363 0.79 -13.39 -6.17
CA ALA A 363 0.88 -12.80 -7.51
C ALA A 363 0.45 -11.32 -7.58
N LEU A 364 1.24 -10.52 -8.30
CA LEU A 364 0.91 -9.13 -8.60
C LEU A 364 0.06 -9.05 -9.87
N PRO A 365 -0.77 -8.00 -10.01
CA PRO A 365 -1.65 -7.85 -11.16
C PRO A 365 -0.90 -7.82 -12.51
N PRO A 366 -1.56 -8.27 -13.60
CA PRO A 366 -0.99 -8.46 -14.94
C PRO A 366 -0.21 -7.28 -15.52
N ASP A 367 -0.56 -6.05 -15.15
CA ASP A 367 -0.06 -4.81 -15.80
C ASP A 367 1.23 -4.28 -15.15
N SER A 368 1.81 -5.06 -14.24
CA SER A 368 2.99 -4.69 -13.46
C SER A 368 4.26 -5.09 -14.23
N HIS A 369 4.46 -4.52 -15.41
CA HIS A 369 5.69 -4.76 -16.20
C HIS A 369 6.89 -4.07 -15.54
N PRO A 370 8.07 -4.72 -15.44
CA PRO A 370 9.29 -3.95 -15.35
C PRO A 370 9.36 -3.06 -16.59
N GLN A 371 9.72 -1.78 -16.41
CA GLN A 371 10.22 -0.99 -17.53
C GLN A 371 11.49 -1.68 -18.01
N VAL A 372 11.35 -2.60 -18.97
CA VAL A 372 12.46 -3.14 -19.72
C VAL A 372 13.13 -1.92 -20.36
N ARG A 373 14.33 -1.59 -19.87
CA ARG A 373 15.23 -0.61 -20.50
C ARG A 373 15.73 -1.24 -21.80
N SER A 374 14.86 -1.30 -22.82
CA SER A 374 15.12 -1.52 -24.26
C SER A 374 14.06 -2.46 -24.86
N GLY A 375 13.59 -2.12 -26.06
CA GLY A 375 12.35 -2.64 -26.63
C GLY A 375 12.35 -4.14 -26.95
N ARG A 376 11.31 -4.82 -26.49
CA ARG A 376 10.33 -5.62 -27.25
C ARG A 376 9.40 -6.30 -26.24
N PRO A 377 8.07 -6.35 -26.48
CA PRO A 377 7.17 -7.09 -25.61
C PRO A 377 7.28 -8.60 -25.91
N GLU A 378 7.68 -9.40 -24.93
CA GLU A 378 7.40 -10.84 -24.92
C GLU A 378 6.02 -11.12 -24.33
N PRO A 379 5.36 -12.24 -24.65
CA PRO A 379 4.04 -12.57 -24.12
C PRO A 379 4.12 -12.83 -22.61
N LEU A 380 3.39 -12.04 -21.83
CA LEU A 380 3.53 -11.95 -20.38
C LEU A 380 2.64 -12.96 -19.64
N ARG A 381 3.27 -13.86 -18.87
CA ARG A 381 2.62 -14.59 -17.77
C ARG A 381 2.47 -13.63 -16.56
N PRO A 382 1.42 -13.76 -15.72
CA PRO A 382 1.33 -12.99 -14.47
C PRO A 382 2.55 -13.21 -13.57
N TYR A 383 3.12 -12.12 -13.07
CA TYR A 383 4.32 -12.11 -12.23
C TYR A 383 3.98 -12.32 -10.74
N THR A 384 4.83 -13.07 -10.04
CA THR A 384 4.78 -13.21 -8.57
C THR A 384 5.41 -11.97 -7.89
N PRO A 385 5.18 -11.70 -6.58
CA PRO A 385 5.87 -10.60 -5.86
C PRO A 385 7.37 -10.73 -5.91
N TRP A 386 7.82 -11.96 -6.09
CA TRP A 386 9.21 -12.32 -6.10
C TRP A 386 9.86 -12.00 -7.46
N GLU A 387 9.05 -11.81 -8.52
CA GLU A 387 9.49 -11.53 -9.89
C GLU A 387 9.38 -10.04 -10.27
N PHE A 388 8.51 -9.26 -9.60
CA PHE A 388 8.32 -7.82 -9.84
C PHE A 388 9.42 -6.91 -9.23
N MET A 389 10.41 -7.51 -8.57
CA MET A 389 11.38 -6.74 -7.81
C MET A 389 12.58 -6.37 -8.67
N GLY A 390 12.74 -5.06 -8.91
CA GLY A 390 14.10 -4.54 -9.13
C GLY A 390 14.99 -4.91 -7.94
N LYS A 391 16.31 -4.88 -8.11
CA LYS A 391 17.32 -5.30 -7.10
C LYS A 391 17.03 -4.85 -5.66
N TYR A 392 16.45 -3.65 -5.49
CA TYR A 392 16.11 -3.07 -4.19
C TYR A 392 14.85 -3.68 -3.52
N GLY A 393 13.88 -4.19 -4.27
CA GLY A 393 12.69 -4.83 -3.72
C GLY A 393 12.99 -6.19 -3.09
N ALA A 394 13.87 -6.98 -3.72
CA ALA A 394 14.22 -8.33 -3.28
C ALA A 394 14.85 -8.36 -1.88
N HIS A 395 15.76 -7.42 -1.63
CA HIS A 395 16.38 -7.25 -0.32
C HIS A 395 15.35 -6.87 0.76
N THR A 396 14.44 -5.95 0.45
CA THR A 396 13.39 -5.50 1.38
C THR A 396 12.41 -6.61 1.74
N VAL A 397 11.98 -7.42 0.78
CA VAL A 397 11.11 -8.59 1.05
C VAL A 397 11.86 -9.64 1.87
N ALA A 398 13.11 -9.95 1.52
CA ALA A 398 13.92 -10.86 2.33
C ALA A 398 14.05 -10.40 3.78
N ASN A 399 14.41 -9.12 4.01
CA ASN A 399 14.48 -8.53 5.35
C ASN A 399 13.17 -8.69 6.11
N ALA A 400 12.05 -8.40 5.46
CA ALA A 400 10.72 -8.53 6.04
C ALA A 400 10.39 -9.99 6.42
N VAL A 401 10.69 -10.97 5.57
CA VAL A 401 10.44 -12.39 5.88
C VAL A 401 11.25 -12.83 7.09
N PHE A 402 12.54 -12.52 7.17
CA PHE A 402 13.38 -12.92 8.31
C PHE A 402 12.94 -12.25 9.63
N ALA A 403 12.63 -10.96 9.60
CA ALA A 403 12.05 -10.28 10.75
C ALA A 403 10.69 -10.90 11.14
N GLY A 404 9.87 -11.23 10.13
CA GLY A 404 8.57 -11.86 10.29
C GLY A 404 8.62 -13.27 10.88
N LEU A 405 9.61 -14.10 10.51
CA LEU A 405 9.79 -15.45 11.06
C LEU A 405 10.00 -15.42 12.57
N THR A 406 10.94 -14.58 13.03
CA THR A 406 11.20 -14.42 14.48
C THR A 406 10.02 -13.78 15.20
N TRP A 407 9.38 -12.78 14.60
CA TRP A 407 8.19 -12.13 15.18
C TRP A 407 7.00 -13.09 15.28
N ALA A 408 6.67 -13.83 14.23
CA ALA A 408 5.55 -14.76 14.21
C ALA A 408 5.71 -15.86 15.26
N TYR A 409 6.95 -16.38 15.43
CA TYR A 409 7.24 -17.39 16.44
C TYR A 409 7.14 -16.85 17.88
N THR A 410 7.64 -15.64 18.12
CA THR A 410 7.79 -15.11 19.50
C THR A 410 6.60 -14.28 19.98
N ASP A 411 5.88 -13.63 19.06
CA ASP A 411 4.93 -12.56 19.39
C ASP A 411 3.48 -12.84 18.97
N LEU A 412 3.23 -13.91 18.22
CA LEU A 412 1.88 -14.37 17.87
C LEU A 412 1.50 -15.62 18.67
N PRO A 413 0.21 -15.75 19.04
CA PRO A 413 -0.26 -16.90 19.79
C PRO A 413 -0.42 -18.13 18.88
N ALA A 414 -0.40 -19.32 19.46
CA ALA A 414 -0.80 -20.53 18.74
C ALA A 414 -2.24 -20.43 18.21
N GLY A 415 -2.44 -20.91 16.98
CA GLY A 415 -3.72 -20.77 16.26
C GLY A 415 -3.88 -19.45 15.50
N ASP A 416 -2.92 -18.52 15.58
CA ASP A 416 -2.87 -17.37 14.68
C ASP A 416 -2.44 -17.82 13.27
N PRO A 417 -3.22 -17.54 12.21
CA PRO A 417 -2.94 -18.06 10.87
C PRO A 417 -1.60 -17.57 10.29
N VAL A 418 -1.10 -16.39 10.68
CA VAL A 418 0.23 -15.91 10.27
C VAL A 418 1.34 -16.72 10.94
N ARG A 419 1.14 -17.11 12.21
CA ARG A 419 2.07 -18.03 12.90
C ARG A 419 2.04 -19.41 12.27
N GLU A 420 0.86 -19.96 12.02
CA GLU A 420 0.71 -21.30 11.44
C GLU A 420 1.25 -21.39 10.00
N GLY A 421 1.27 -20.27 9.27
CA GLY A 421 1.88 -20.17 7.94
C GLY A 421 3.42 -20.11 7.93
N MET A 422 4.06 -19.98 9.09
CA MET A 422 5.52 -19.84 9.21
C MET A 422 6.33 -21.00 8.59
N PRO A 423 5.99 -22.29 8.82
CA PRO A 423 6.70 -23.41 8.20
C PRO A 423 6.61 -23.38 6.68
N GLU A 424 5.44 -23.03 6.15
CA GLU A 424 5.18 -22.97 4.71
C GLU A 424 5.94 -21.82 4.05
N ALA A 425 5.98 -20.65 4.68
CA ALA A 425 6.78 -19.51 4.20
C ALA A 425 8.28 -19.84 4.14
N ALA A 426 8.81 -20.53 5.17
CA ALA A 426 10.20 -20.98 5.18
C ALA A 426 10.49 -22.01 4.08
N ARG A 427 9.58 -22.99 3.89
CA ARG A 427 9.66 -23.98 2.80
C ARG A 427 9.65 -23.30 1.43
N HIS A 428 8.71 -22.40 1.20
CA HIS A 428 8.59 -21.67 -0.07
C HIS A 428 9.85 -20.84 -0.37
N LEU A 429 10.40 -20.14 0.63
CA LEU A 429 11.63 -19.38 0.45
C LEU A 429 12.81 -20.30 0.05
N ARG A 430 12.94 -21.48 0.66
CA ARG A 430 13.96 -22.47 0.27
C ARG A 430 13.76 -22.94 -1.17
N GLU A 431 12.53 -23.24 -1.57
CA GLU A 431 12.20 -23.67 -2.93
C GLU A 431 12.51 -22.61 -3.97
N VAL A 432 12.15 -21.35 -3.69
CA VAL A 432 12.49 -20.21 -4.57
C VAL A 432 14.00 -20.09 -4.73
N LEU A 433 14.78 -20.23 -3.65
CA LEU A 433 16.23 -20.11 -3.68
C LEU A 433 16.95 -21.30 -4.32
N ALA A 434 16.28 -22.46 -4.41
CA ALA A 434 16.80 -23.65 -5.08
C ALA A 434 16.61 -23.62 -6.61
N ARG A 435 15.82 -22.68 -7.14
CA ARG A 435 15.60 -22.54 -8.59
C ARG A 435 16.83 -21.93 -9.27
N ASP A 436 17.05 -22.29 -10.53
CA ASP A 436 18.05 -21.65 -11.39
C ASP A 436 17.33 -20.70 -12.37
N ASP A 437 16.72 -19.65 -11.82
CA ASP A 437 15.96 -18.64 -12.56
C ASP A 437 16.36 -17.21 -12.16
N ALA A 438 15.83 -16.22 -12.89
CA ALA A 438 16.14 -14.81 -12.64
C ALA A 438 15.72 -14.34 -11.23
N GLN A 439 14.68 -14.93 -10.65
CA GLN A 439 14.15 -14.60 -9.33
C GLN A 439 15.09 -15.09 -8.22
N ALA A 440 15.51 -16.36 -8.30
CA ALA A 440 16.54 -16.92 -7.43
C ALA A 440 17.85 -16.13 -7.58
N GLY A 441 18.22 -15.77 -8.81
CA GLY A 441 19.36 -14.91 -9.13
C GLY A 441 19.30 -13.50 -8.51
N LEU A 442 18.10 -12.98 -8.20
CA LEU A 442 17.92 -11.69 -7.49
C LEU A 442 17.92 -11.86 -5.97
N LEU A 443 17.28 -12.90 -5.44
CA LEU A 443 17.17 -13.12 -4.00
C LEU A 443 18.48 -13.66 -3.41
N HIS A 444 19.08 -14.67 -4.04
CA HIS A 444 20.24 -15.39 -3.52
C HIS A 444 21.44 -14.47 -3.26
N PRO A 445 21.82 -13.53 -4.15
CA PRO A 445 22.86 -12.56 -3.85
C PRO A 445 22.51 -11.63 -2.69
N ASN A 446 21.26 -11.19 -2.54
CA ASN A 446 20.86 -10.35 -1.40
C ASN A 446 20.87 -11.11 -0.08
N LEU A 447 20.71 -12.43 -0.13
CA LEU A 447 20.85 -13.31 1.02
C LEU A 447 22.29 -13.69 1.32
N ILE A 448 23.26 -13.50 0.42
CA ILE A 448 24.65 -13.96 0.62
C ILE A 448 25.65 -12.80 0.64
N HIS A 449 25.38 -11.73 -0.11
CA HIS A 449 26.25 -10.56 -0.23
C HIS A 449 25.93 -9.55 0.86
N GLY A 450 26.85 -9.43 1.83
CA GLY A 450 26.73 -8.53 2.98
C GLY A 450 27.30 -9.19 4.24
N ARG A 451 27.49 -8.45 5.33
CA ARG A 451 28.05 -9.02 6.58
C ARG A 451 27.15 -10.08 7.23
N SER A 452 25.84 -10.02 7.01
CA SER A 452 24.82 -10.91 7.60
C SER A 452 24.28 -11.97 6.62
N GLY A 453 24.63 -11.92 5.33
CA GLY A 453 24.03 -12.76 4.31
C GLY A 453 24.25 -14.25 4.56
N ASN A 454 25.51 -14.68 4.65
CA ASN A 454 25.85 -16.07 4.93
C ASN A 454 25.16 -16.63 6.19
N GLU A 455 24.92 -15.81 7.21
CA GLU A 455 24.25 -16.23 8.45
C GLU A 455 22.77 -16.55 8.21
N ARG A 456 22.05 -15.76 7.40
CA ARG A 456 20.62 -15.99 7.11
C ARG A 456 20.42 -17.24 6.26
N TRP A 457 21.26 -17.45 5.26
CA TRP A 457 21.23 -18.69 4.47
C TRP A 457 21.57 -19.91 5.31
N ALA A 458 22.63 -19.83 6.14
CA ALA A 458 23.02 -20.92 7.04
C ALA A 458 21.94 -21.24 8.08
N TRP A 459 21.22 -20.23 8.58
CA TRP A 459 20.08 -20.45 9.48
C TRP A 459 18.90 -21.08 8.74
N LEU A 460 18.53 -20.54 7.57
CA LEU A 460 17.39 -21.02 6.78
C LEU A 460 17.56 -22.48 6.38
N THR A 461 18.78 -22.91 6.07
CA THR A 461 19.14 -24.29 5.70
C THR A 461 19.63 -25.14 6.88
N GLY A 462 19.70 -24.54 8.07
CA GLY A 462 20.25 -25.16 9.27
C GLY A 462 19.18 -25.70 10.22
N SER A 463 19.64 -26.50 11.18
CA SER A 463 18.76 -27.20 12.12
C SER A 463 17.93 -26.29 13.03
N ALA A 464 18.37 -25.05 13.27
CA ALA A 464 17.62 -24.10 14.09
C ALA A 464 16.26 -23.73 13.45
N CYS A 465 16.26 -23.41 12.16
CA CYS A 465 15.03 -23.13 11.42
C CYS A 465 14.13 -24.36 11.38
N ASP A 466 14.69 -25.55 11.15
CA ASP A 466 13.92 -26.80 11.12
C ASP A 466 13.25 -27.11 12.46
N ARG A 467 13.94 -26.93 13.59
CA ARG A 467 13.34 -27.16 14.92
C ARG A 467 12.25 -26.14 15.24
N ILE A 468 12.45 -24.87 14.90
CA ILE A 468 11.46 -23.80 15.12
C ILE A 468 10.20 -24.05 14.27
N THR A 469 10.37 -24.33 12.98
CA THR A 469 9.25 -24.61 12.06
C THR A 469 8.53 -25.91 12.40
N ALA A 470 9.26 -26.97 12.75
CA ALA A 470 8.66 -28.24 13.21
C ALA A 470 7.83 -28.03 14.48
N ARG A 471 8.32 -27.25 15.44
CA ARG A 471 7.58 -26.96 16.67
C ARG A 471 6.27 -26.22 16.41
N VAL A 472 6.26 -25.26 15.49
CA VAL A 472 5.03 -24.58 15.08
C VAL A 472 4.09 -25.57 14.39
N ALA A 473 4.59 -26.37 13.45
CA ALA A 473 3.80 -27.33 12.70
C ALA A 473 3.16 -28.44 13.55
N VAL A 474 3.85 -28.91 14.60
CA VAL A 474 3.32 -29.93 15.53
C VAL A 474 2.21 -29.33 16.42
N GLY A 475 2.25 -28.03 16.69
CA GLY A 475 1.23 -27.37 17.50
C GLY A 475 1.33 -27.72 19.00
N ASP A 476 2.54 -27.90 19.53
CA ASP A 476 2.80 -28.24 20.95
C ASP A 476 2.24 -27.23 21.97
N LEU A 477 1.82 -26.06 21.50
CA LEU A 477 1.37 -24.95 22.32
C LEU A 477 -0.15 -24.80 22.24
N PRO A 478 -0.88 -24.72 23.37
CA PRO A 478 -2.34 -24.56 23.35
C PRO A 478 -2.80 -23.29 22.61
N PRO A 479 -3.92 -23.32 21.85
CA PRO A 479 -4.42 -22.14 21.15
C PRO A 479 -4.57 -20.92 22.05
N GLY A 480 -4.16 -19.74 21.54
CA GLY A 480 -4.15 -18.49 22.29
C GLY A 480 -2.96 -18.30 23.24
N ARG A 481 -2.12 -19.32 23.47
CA ARG A 481 -0.88 -19.19 24.28
C ARG A 481 0.30 -18.77 23.40
N TYR A 482 1.34 -18.24 24.04
CA TYR A 482 2.54 -17.73 23.39
C TYR A 482 3.78 -18.54 23.79
N GLU A 483 4.70 -18.76 22.86
CA GLU A 483 6.00 -19.39 23.16
C GLU A 483 6.83 -18.54 24.14
N SER A 484 6.54 -17.23 24.18
CA SER A 484 7.10 -16.28 25.14
C SER A 484 6.57 -16.45 26.57
N ASP A 485 5.53 -17.25 26.83
CA ASP A 485 5.09 -17.62 28.18
C ASP A 485 5.74 -18.97 28.58
N PRO A 486 6.79 -18.97 29.44
CA PRO A 486 7.49 -20.20 29.82
C PRO A 486 6.59 -21.18 30.56
N ARG A 487 5.48 -20.74 31.17
CA ARG A 487 4.49 -21.65 31.80
C ARG A 487 3.71 -22.46 30.77
N ALA A 488 3.70 -22.01 29.51
CA ALA A 488 3.03 -22.70 28.42
C ALA A 488 3.96 -23.68 27.70
N CYS A 489 5.24 -23.33 27.53
CA CYS A 489 6.17 -24.10 26.71
C CYS A 489 7.20 -24.91 27.51
N VAL A 490 7.51 -24.54 28.76
CA VAL A 490 8.47 -25.21 29.66
C VAL A 490 8.02 -25.16 31.14
N PRO A 491 6.82 -25.66 31.49
CA PRO A 491 6.29 -25.55 32.86
C PRO A 491 7.19 -26.18 33.94
N ASP A 492 7.83 -27.31 33.65
CA ASP A 492 8.75 -27.97 34.59
C ASP A 492 9.99 -27.10 34.88
N LEU A 493 10.47 -26.34 33.90
CA LEU A 493 11.56 -25.38 34.08
C LEU A 493 11.13 -24.22 34.99
N VAL A 494 9.89 -23.73 34.84
CA VAL A 494 9.34 -22.71 35.74
C VAL A 494 9.29 -23.24 37.18
N ALA A 495 8.88 -24.49 37.37
CA ALA A 495 8.86 -25.13 38.70
C ALA A 495 10.27 -25.29 39.30
N ASP A 496 11.29 -25.64 38.49
CA ASP A 496 12.69 -25.70 38.93
C ASP A 496 13.21 -24.32 39.35
N VAL A 497 12.94 -23.28 38.56
CA VAL A 497 13.33 -21.88 38.89
C VAL A 497 12.63 -21.43 40.17
N ALA A 498 11.32 -21.67 40.28
CA ALA A 498 10.52 -21.32 41.44
C ALA A 498 11.07 -21.97 42.72
N THR A 499 11.36 -23.27 42.67
CA THR A 499 11.90 -24.01 43.81
C THR A 499 13.32 -23.57 44.16
N THR A 500 14.18 -23.40 43.15
CA THR A 500 15.60 -23.09 43.36
C THR A 500 15.82 -21.69 43.91
N LEU A 501 15.03 -20.70 43.46
CA LEU A 501 15.14 -19.31 43.89
C LEU A 501 14.13 -18.94 45.00
N ASP A 502 13.29 -19.92 45.39
CA ASP A 502 12.19 -19.75 46.35
C ASP A 502 11.27 -18.58 45.95
N LEU A 503 10.77 -18.67 44.71
CA LEU A 503 9.89 -17.70 44.06
C LEU A 503 8.49 -18.28 43.87
N SER A 504 7.49 -17.41 43.75
CA SER A 504 6.21 -17.77 43.14
C SER A 504 6.39 -18.19 41.67
N GLU A 505 5.46 -19.00 41.16
CA GLU A 505 5.43 -19.42 39.75
C GLU A 505 5.41 -18.21 38.80
N ASP A 506 4.67 -17.15 39.16
CA ASP A 506 4.62 -15.93 38.35
C ASP A 506 5.95 -15.17 38.36
N ALA A 507 6.62 -15.04 39.51
CA ALA A 507 7.94 -14.42 39.57
C ALA A 507 8.99 -15.24 38.81
N ALA A 508 8.96 -16.58 38.92
CA ALA A 508 9.83 -17.46 38.15
C ALA A 508 9.61 -17.34 36.63
N ALA A 509 8.35 -17.30 36.18
CA ALA A 509 8.01 -17.10 34.77
C ALA A 509 8.48 -15.73 34.26
N LEU A 510 8.24 -14.66 35.04
CA LEU A 510 8.73 -13.32 34.71
C LEU A 510 10.25 -13.27 34.64
N TYR A 511 10.95 -13.93 35.57
CA TYR A 511 12.40 -13.95 35.57
C TYR A 511 12.98 -14.62 34.31
N LEU A 512 12.45 -15.77 33.91
CA LEU A 512 12.83 -16.44 32.65
C LEU A 512 12.58 -15.54 31.43
N GLN A 513 11.43 -14.86 31.38
CA GLN A 513 11.12 -13.90 30.31
C GLN A 513 12.11 -12.74 30.27
N LEU A 514 12.49 -12.21 31.43
CA LEU A 514 13.47 -11.13 31.53
C LEU A 514 14.87 -11.61 31.15
N LEU A 515 15.25 -12.85 31.47
CA LEU A 515 16.54 -13.47 31.11
C LEU A 515 16.76 -13.59 29.61
N LEU A 516 15.71 -13.95 28.87
CA LEU A 516 15.85 -14.36 27.47
C LEU A 516 15.22 -13.39 26.47
N LEU A 517 13.99 -12.93 26.71
CA LEU A 517 13.19 -12.37 25.62
C LEU A 517 13.77 -11.04 25.12
N PRO A 518 13.71 -10.77 23.79
CA PRO A 518 14.31 -9.58 23.21
C PRO A 518 13.62 -8.29 23.66
N VAL A 519 12.28 -8.29 23.68
CA VAL A 519 11.46 -7.11 24.00
C VAL A 519 10.38 -7.44 25.05
N PRO A 520 10.76 -7.74 26.31
CA PRO A 520 9.81 -8.08 27.37
C PRO A 520 9.22 -6.80 27.99
N SER A 521 8.64 -5.93 27.15
CA SER A 521 7.96 -4.72 27.65
C SER A 521 6.81 -5.10 28.60
N ASP A 522 6.44 -4.20 29.52
CA ASP A 522 5.35 -4.47 30.45
C ASP A 522 4.03 -4.81 29.73
N ARG A 523 3.83 -4.26 28.52
CA ARG A 523 2.69 -4.59 27.66
C ARG A 523 2.79 -6.01 27.11
N ASN A 524 3.95 -6.40 26.60
CA ASN A 524 4.17 -7.72 26.02
C ASN A 524 4.06 -8.83 27.06
N VAL A 525 4.74 -8.69 28.20
CA VAL A 525 4.67 -9.62 29.33
C VAL A 525 3.22 -9.84 29.76
N ARG A 526 2.44 -8.76 29.92
CA ARG A 526 1.02 -8.89 30.28
C ARG A 526 0.19 -9.59 29.22
N ARG A 527 0.43 -9.31 27.94
CA ARG A 527 -0.27 -9.97 26.82
C ARG A 527 0.06 -11.46 26.80
N TRP A 528 1.34 -11.83 26.79
CA TRP A 528 1.78 -13.22 26.64
C TRP A 528 1.30 -14.10 27.80
N ASN A 529 1.37 -13.57 29.03
CA ASN A 529 0.99 -14.30 30.23
C ASN A 529 -0.51 -14.21 30.58
N ALA A 530 -1.30 -13.42 29.82
CA ALA A 530 -2.68 -13.03 30.15
C ALA A 530 -2.82 -12.43 31.57
N TRP A 531 -1.86 -11.57 31.97
CA TRP A 531 -1.81 -10.99 33.31
C TRP A 531 -2.49 -9.63 33.42
N SER A 532 -3.14 -9.41 34.56
CA SER A 532 -3.55 -8.08 34.97
C SER A 532 -2.32 -7.23 35.37
N PRO A 533 -2.43 -5.88 35.35
CA PRO A 533 -1.36 -5.01 35.85
C PRO A 533 -0.94 -5.30 37.29
N ALA A 534 -1.90 -5.65 38.15
CA ALA A 534 -1.65 -5.96 39.57
C ALA A 534 -0.85 -7.26 39.74
N ARG A 535 -1.20 -8.31 38.99
CA ARG A 535 -0.48 -9.60 39.01
C ARG A 535 0.96 -9.43 38.53
N HIS A 536 1.15 -8.71 37.43
CA HIS A 536 2.50 -8.40 36.93
C HIS A 536 3.32 -7.61 37.95
N LYS A 537 2.72 -6.60 38.59
CA LYS A 537 3.40 -5.81 39.63
C LYS A 537 3.84 -6.69 40.81
N ALA A 538 3.00 -7.60 41.28
CA ALA A 538 3.32 -8.49 42.39
C ALA A 538 4.55 -9.36 42.07
N ALA A 539 4.56 -10.02 40.91
CA ALA A 539 5.70 -10.83 40.44
C ALA A 539 6.98 -9.99 40.34
N ALA A 540 6.91 -8.78 39.80
CA ALA A 540 8.07 -7.91 39.67
C ALA A 540 8.61 -7.44 41.03
N THR A 541 7.74 -7.08 41.98
CA THR A 541 8.13 -6.71 43.35
C THR A 541 8.85 -7.85 44.07
N GLU A 542 8.41 -9.09 43.86
CA GLU A 542 9.07 -10.27 44.42
C GLU A 542 10.49 -10.44 43.87
N LEU A 543 10.68 -10.27 42.56
CA LEU A 543 12.02 -10.34 41.94
C LEU A 543 12.97 -9.25 42.47
N VAL A 544 12.46 -8.03 42.71
CA VAL A 544 13.24 -6.95 43.33
C VAL A 544 13.62 -7.32 44.77
N ALA A 545 12.68 -7.85 45.55
CA ALA A 545 12.93 -8.26 46.94
C ALA A 545 14.00 -9.36 47.04
N ARG A 546 14.11 -10.23 46.02
CA ARG A 546 15.14 -11.26 45.88
C ARG A 546 16.45 -10.75 45.25
N GLY A 547 16.52 -9.48 44.85
CA GLY A 547 17.71 -8.89 44.23
C GLY A 547 18.04 -9.44 42.83
N LEU A 548 17.09 -10.12 42.18
CA LEU A 548 17.29 -10.74 40.86
C LEU A 548 17.17 -9.73 39.72
N VAL A 549 16.50 -8.61 39.98
CA VAL A 549 16.28 -7.51 39.04
C VAL A 549 16.46 -6.17 39.76
N VAL A 550 16.76 -5.13 38.98
CA VAL A 550 16.87 -3.75 39.46
C VAL A 550 15.77 -2.89 38.84
N GLU A 551 15.28 -1.91 39.60
CA GLU A 551 14.46 -0.84 39.06
C GLU A 551 15.36 0.21 38.39
N ASP A 552 15.10 0.51 37.12
CA ASP A 552 15.90 1.44 36.33
C ASP A 552 15.04 2.10 35.24
N ARG A 553 15.57 3.10 34.55
CA ARG A 553 14.94 3.73 33.38
C ARG A 553 15.87 3.65 32.17
N ARG A 554 15.63 2.64 31.33
CA ARG A 554 16.40 2.43 30.09
C ARG A 554 15.59 2.86 28.86
N ALA A 555 16.24 3.61 27.96
CA ALA A 555 15.58 4.19 26.79
C ALA A 555 14.98 3.11 25.87
N ARG A 556 13.75 3.35 25.40
CA ARG A 556 12.97 2.45 24.52
C ARG A 556 12.68 1.04 25.07
N ALA A 557 12.90 0.77 26.36
CA ALA A 557 12.67 -0.56 26.95
C ALA A 557 11.19 -0.90 27.21
N GLY A 558 10.36 0.11 27.48
CA GLY A 558 8.92 -0.08 27.75
C GLY A 558 8.61 -0.86 29.05
N ARG A 559 9.54 -0.90 30.00
CA ARG A 559 9.43 -1.58 31.30
C ARG A 559 10.25 -0.86 32.38
N LYS A 560 10.05 -1.25 33.64
CA LYS A 560 10.73 -0.69 34.82
C LYS A 560 11.78 -1.60 35.47
N HIS A 561 11.70 -2.91 35.25
CA HIS A 561 12.56 -3.90 35.90
C HIS A 561 13.52 -4.54 34.89
N PHE A 562 14.79 -4.60 35.26
CA PHE A 562 15.88 -5.01 34.37
C PHE A 562 16.79 -6.02 35.05
N LEU A 563 17.43 -6.87 34.26
CA LEU A 563 18.54 -7.67 34.77
C LEU A 563 19.70 -6.72 35.15
N PRO A 564 20.46 -7.04 36.21
CA PRO A 564 21.70 -6.33 36.48
C PRO A 564 22.67 -6.45 35.30
N GLY A 565 23.46 -5.40 35.08
CA GLY A 565 24.48 -5.37 34.02
C GLY A 565 24.20 -4.36 32.88
N PRO A 566 25.03 -4.40 31.82
CA PRO A 566 25.09 -3.34 30.82
C PRO A 566 23.86 -3.29 29.91
N TRP A 567 23.59 -2.10 29.38
CA TRP A 567 22.51 -1.86 28.41
C TRP A 567 23.08 -1.57 27.03
N ALA A 568 22.68 -2.35 26.03
CA ALA A 568 23.00 -2.11 24.64
C ALA A 568 21.93 -1.20 24.00
N HIS A 569 22.36 -0.07 23.43
CA HIS A 569 21.51 0.82 22.65
C HIS A 569 21.18 0.22 21.28
N ALA A 570 20.17 0.73 20.59
CA ALA A 570 19.84 0.30 19.24
C ALA A 570 19.17 1.44 18.47
N LYS A 571 19.40 1.48 17.15
CA LYS A 571 18.61 2.31 16.22
C LYS A 571 17.35 1.56 15.82
N LYS A 572 16.29 2.30 15.50
CA LYS A 572 15.09 1.70 14.89
C LYS A 572 15.47 1.00 13.57
N PRO A 573 14.82 -0.14 13.25
CA PRO A 573 13.76 -0.80 14.01
C PRO A 573 14.25 -1.72 15.15
N LEU A 574 15.56 -1.95 15.29
CA LEU A 574 16.12 -2.87 16.27
C LEU A 574 15.80 -2.48 17.74
N PRO A 575 15.57 -3.48 18.62
CA PRO A 575 15.32 -3.23 20.03
C PRO A 575 16.64 -3.12 20.83
N PRO A 576 16.74 -2.15 21.76
CA PRO A 576 17.81 -2.16 22.76
C PRO A 576 17.53 -3.23 23.83
N MET A 577 18.59 -3.76 24.44
CA MET A 577 18.49 -4.92 25.34
C MET A 577 19.63 -4.96 26.36
N GLU A 578 19.50 -5.76 27.41
CA GLU A 578 20.63 -6.12 28.27
C GLU A 578 21.66 -6.93 27.45
N THR A 579 22.95 -6.57 27.54
CA THR A 579 24.02 -7.19 26.72
C THR A 579 24.13 -8.69 26.94
N TRP A 580 23.77 -9.17 28.14
CA TRP A 580 23.65 -10.57 28.50
C TRP A 580 22.87 -11.40 27.48
N LYS A 581 21.77 -10.84 26.94
CA LYS A 581 20.87 -11.56 26.04
C LYS A 581 21.48 -11.85 24.69
N ALA A 582 22.36 -10.96 24.23
CA ALA A 582 22.87 -10.97 22.87
C ALA A 582 23.41 -12.33 22.40
N PRO A 583 24.33 -13.00 23.13
CA PRO A 583 24.80 -14.33 22.75
C PRO A 583 23.69 -15.40 22.76
N LEU A 584 22.71 -15.32 23.67
CA LEU A 584 21.63 -16.31 23.79
C LEU A 584 20.64 -16.25 22.64
N ILE A 585 20.29 -15.04 22.18
CA ILE A 585 19.29 -14.84 21.13
C ILE A 585 19.90 -14.55 19.75
N GLY A 586 21.23 -14.62 19.62
CA GLY A 586 21.93 -14.38 18.36
C GLY A 586 22.02 -12.90 17.94
N ALA A 587 21.71 -11.95 18.84
CA ALA A 587 21.86 -10.54 18.53
C ALA A 587 23.33 -10.13 18.48
N LYS A 588 23.67 -9.22 17.55
CA LYS A 588 25.04 -8.73 17.37
C LYS A 588 25.17 -7.32 17.96
N VAL A 589 26.16 -7.16 18.83
CA VAL A 589 26.44 -5.90 19.53
C VAL A 589 27.85 -5.41 19.19
N HIS A 590 28.00 -4.12 18.89
CA HIS A 590 29.31 -3.50 18.72
C HIS A 590 30.04 -3.43 20.07
N THR A 591 31.13 -4.17 20.18
CA THR A 591 31.97 -4.21 21.39
C THR A 591 32.91 -3.01 21.52
N TYR A 592 33.23 -2.33 20.40
CA TYR A 592 34.09 -1.15 20.40
C TYR A 592 33.27 0.15 20.50
N GLY A 593 33.21 0.72 21.70
CA GLY A 593 32.93 2.13 21.96
C GLY A 593 31.47 2.59 22.01
N LYS A 594 30.50 1.80 21.54
CA LYS A 594 29.08 2.23 21.48
C LYS A 594 28.06 1.32 22.15
N ASN A 595 28.42 0.07 22.48
CA ASN A 595 27.49 -0.94 23.01
C ASN A 595 26.14 -0.90 22.28
N GLU A 596 26.17 -1.04 20.96
CA GLU A 596 25.00 -0.82 20.08
C GLU A 596 24.65 -2.12 19.36
N VAL A 597 23.39 -2.56 19.49
CA VAL A 597 22.81 -3.65 18.71
C VAL A 597 22.71 -3.20 17.25
N TYR A 598 23.34 -3.95 16.35
CA TYR A 598 23.33 -3.64 14.92
C TYR A 598 22.69 -4.74 14.05
N ALA A 599 22.40 -5.91 14.61
CA ALA A 599 21.63 -6.96 13.96
C ALA A 599 20.92 -7.87 14.98
N PHE A 600 19.67 -8.21 14.70
CA PHE A 600 18.88 -9.21 15.43
C PHE A 600 17.75 -9.70 14.52
N ASP A 601 18.00 -10.80 13.83
CA ASP A 601 17.06 -11.30 12.81
C ASP A 601 16.54 -12.70 13.14
N LEU A 602 17.37 -13.57 13.72
CA LEU A 602 17.13 -15.02 13.76
C LEU A 602 17.54 -15.63 15.11
N LEU A 603 16.63 -16.39 15.72
CA LEU A 603 16.91 -17.14 16.95
C LEU A 603 17.76 -18.39 16.67
N PRO A 604 18.77 -18.70 17.50
CA PRO A 604 19.63 -19.87 17.30
C PRO A 604 18.98 -21.21 17.68
N GLY A 605 17.77 -21.19 18.28
CA GLY A 605 17.03 -22.37 18.70
C GLY A 605 15.59 -22.04 19.09
N THR A 606 14.84 -23.05 19.53
CA THR A 606 13.46 -22.86 20.00
C THR A 606 13.43 -22.13 21.35
N LEU A 607 12.37 -21.38 21.66
CA LEU A 607 12.28 -20.68 22.96
C LEU A 607 12.42 -21.64 24.16
N PRO A 608 11.85 -22.87 24.17
CA PRO A 608 12.14 -23.86 25.21
C PRO A 608 13.64 -24.18 25.41
N GLU A 609 14.37 -24.42 24.32
CA GLU A 609 15.82 -24.68 24.36
C GLU A 609 16.56 -23.48 24.96
N LEU A 610 16.19 -22.28 24.51
CA LEU A 610 16.84 -21.04 24.92
C LEU A 610 16.51 -20.63 26.37
N PHE A 611 15.30 -20.91 26.87
CA PHE A 611 14.96 -20.70 28.29
C PHE A 611 15.76 -21.65 29.17
N THR A 612 15.85 -22.91 28.76
CA THR A 612 16.62 -23.93 29.48
C THR A 612 18.10 -23.55 29.55
N GLU A 613 18.67 -23.09 28.44
CA GLU A 613 20.06 -22.64 28.37
C GLU A 613 20.31 -21.40 29.22
N ALA A 614 19.42 -20.40 29.16
CA ALA A 614 19.53 -19.21 29.99
C ALA A 614 19.52 -19.55 31.49
N TRP A 615 18.67 -20.49 31.91
CA TRP A 615 18.64 -20.95 33.29
C TRP A 615 19.88 -21.77 33.68
N ARG A 616 20.36 -22.65 32.79
CA ARG A 616 21.60 -23.40 33.01
C ARG A 616 22.77 -22.47 33.31
N LEU A 617 22.94 -21.40 32.53
CA LEU A 617 24.01 -20.43 32.76
C LEU A 617 23.88 -19.69 34.11
N VAL A 618 22.65 -19.34 34.51
CA VAL A 618 22.41 -18.73 35.84
C VAL A 618 22.81 -19.71 36.96
N ARG A 619 22.46 -21.00 36.84
CA ARG A 619 22.86 -22.04 37.80
C ARG A 619 24.37 -22.24 37.89
N GLU A 620 25.08 -22.01 36.79
CA GLU A 620 26.54 -22.06 36.72
C GLU A 620 27.24 -20.76 37.15
N ALA A 621 26.50 -19.83 37.78
CA ALA A 621 26.98 -18.52 38.20
C ALA A 621 27.56 -17.67 37.04
N GLN A 622 27.15 -17.97 35.81
CA GLN A 622 27.47 -17.20 34.61
C GLN A 622 26.35 -16.23 34.26
N GLY A 623 25.30 -16.09 35.09
CA GLY A 623 24.14 -15.24 34.83
C GLY A 623 24.43 -13.73 34.79
N PRO A 624 23.37 -12.91 34.62
CA PRO A 624 23.49 -11.45 34.64
C PRO A 624 24.14 -10.96 35.94
N ALA A 625 25.20 -10.18 35.81
CA ALA A 625 25.92 -9.57 36.93
C ALA A 625 26.12 -8.08 36.67
N ALA A 626 26.23 -7.31 37.75
CA ALA A 626 26.37 -5.86 37.73
C ALA A 626 27.73 -5.39 37.18
#